data_AF-A0A510KK59-F1
#
_entry.id   AF-A0A510KK59-F1
#
_cell.length_a   1.000
_cell.length_b   1.000
_cell.length_c   1.000
_cell.angle_alpha   90.00
_cell.angle_beta   90.00
_cell.angle_gamma   90.00
#
_symmetry.space_group_name_H-M   'P 1'
#
loop_
_entity.id
_entity.type
_entity.pdbx_description
1 polymer ?
#
loop_
_entity_poly.entity_id
_entity_poly.type
_entity_poly.pdbx_seq_one_letter_code
_entity_poly.pdbx_strand_id
1 'polypeptide(L)'
;MFITRLIGSDYLEYGIMMVLVFYFFRNRTWWNFIAQVILLAWINIFLIPRYDFSFNLFGNKIYAPVQSFAIFSLVFIWLYNGKQGIHNKITKYMFYSFYPLHLLLIVIIYIFFKKYIIY
;
A
#
# COMPACT_ATOMS: atom_id res chain seq x y z
N MET A 1 -2.51 -18.64 1.44
CA MET A 1 -3.00 -18.94 0.07
C MET A 1 -3.99 -20.08 0.01
N PHE A 2 -4.09 -20.96 1.02
CA PHE A 2 -4.91 -22.17 0.95
C PHE A 2 -6.39 -21.89 1.26
N ILE A 3 -6.69 -21.00 2.21
CA ILE A 3 -8.06 -20.75 2.70
C ILE A 3 -8.84 -19.83 1.72
N THR A 4 -8.17 -18.83 1.17
CA THR A 4 -8.79 -17.89 0.20
C THR A 4 -9.10 -18.53 -1.15
N ARG A 5 -8.24 -19.45 -1.62
CA ARG A 5 -8.53 -20.27 -2.80
C ARG A 5 -9.74 -21.20 -2.60
N LEU A 6 -9.96 -21.69 -1.38
CA LEU A 6 -11.14 -22.52 -1.06
C LEU A 6 -12.45 -21.72 -1.06
N ILE A 7 -12.41 -20.42 -0.75
CA ILE A 7 -13.59 -19.55 -0.64
C ILE A 7 -13.83 -18.76 -1.95
N GLY A 8 -12.94 -18.85 -2.94
CA GLY A 8 -13.06 -18.10 -4.21
C GLY A 8 -12.97 -16.59 -4.02
N SER A 9 -12.33 -16.14 -2.94
CA SER A 9 -12.22 -14.73 -2.58
C SER A 9 -10.84 -14.21 -2.96
N ASP A 10 -10.81 -13.19 -3.81
CA ASP A 10 -9.59 -12.48 -4.24
C ASP A 10 -8.95 -11.66 -3.10
N TYR A 11 -9.60 -11.56 -1.94
CA TYR A 11 -9.03 -10.95 -0.75
C TYR A 11 -7.94 -11.86 -0.19
N LEU A 12 -6.71 -11.65 -0.66
CA LEU A 12 -5.52 -12.33 -0.15
C LEU A 12 -5.47 -12.24 1.39
N GLU A 13 -5.26 -13.38 2.05
CA GLU A 13 -5.22 -13.57 3.51
C GLU A 13 -4.36 -12.53 4.24
N TYR A 14 -3.34 -12.01 3.56
CA TYR A 14 -2.45 -10.95 4.04
C TYR A 14 -3.17 -9.65 4.41
N GLY A 15 -4.24 -9.29 3.67
CA GLY A 15 -5.05 -8.12 3.99
C GLY A 15 -5.74 -8.26 5.35
N ILE A 16 -6.32 -9.44 5.59
CA ILE A 16 -6.96 -9.78 6.88
C ILE A 16 -5.92 -9.74 8.00
N MET A 17 -4.72 -10.30 7.77
CA MET A 17 -3.63 -10.24 8.74
C MET A 17 -3.25 -8.80 9.10
N MET A 18 -3.13 -7.90 8.12
CA MET A 18 -2.84 -6.48 8.39
C MET A 18 -3.94 -5.79 9.20
N VAL A 19 -5.22 -6.07 8.89
CA VAL A 19 -6.36 -5.54 9.67
C VAL A 19 -6.29 -6.03 11.11
N LEU A 20 -5.96 -7.31 11.34
CA LEU A 20 -5.82 -7.87 12.68
C LEU A 20 -4.67 -7.22 13.46
N VAL A 21 -3.54 -6.92 12.81
CA VAL A 21 -2.44 -6.17 13.44
C VAL A 21 -2.96 -4.84 13.98
N PHE A 22 -3.64 -4.04 13.15
CA PHE A 22 -4.16 -2.76 13.61
C PHE A 22 -5.27 -2.90 14.65
N TYR A 23 -6.08 -3.95 14.59
CA TYR A 23 -7.13 -4.23 15.56
C TYR A 23 -6.56 -4.50 16.96
N PHE A 24 -5.61 -5.44 17.07
CA PHE A 24 -5.01 -5.82 18.36
C PHE A 24 -4.08 -4.74 18.92
N PHE A 25 -3.30 -4.07 18.06
CA PHE A 25 -2.32 -3.06 18.46
C PHE A 25 -2.84 -1.62 18.31
N ARG A 26 -4.15 -1.38 18.44
CA ARG A 26 -4.75 -0.05 18.22
C ARG A 26 -4.42 1.02 19.28
N ASN A 27 -4.07 0.61 20.50
CA ASN A 27 -3.84 1.57 21.59
C ASN A 27 -2.60 2.43 21.31
N ARG A 28 -2.61 3.69 21.76
CA ARG A 28 -1.52 4.66 21.57
C ARG A 28 -0.38 4.48 22.58
N THR A 29 0.06 3.25 22.79
CA THR A 29 1.24 2.93 23.61
C THR A 29 2.46 2.76 22.71
N TRP A 30 3.66 3.06 23.22
CA TRP A 30 4.88 2.97 22.41
C TRP A 30 5.18 1.53 21.94
N TRP A 31 4.86 0.53 22.77
CA TRP A 31 4.92 -0.89 22.41
C TRP A 31 4.05 -1.25 21.21
N ASN A 32 2.86 -0.65 21.10
CA ASN A 32 1.96 -0.90 19.97
C ASN A 32 2.50 -0.32 18.67
N PHE A 33 3.15 0.85 18.71
CA PHE A 33 3.80 1.41 17.53
C PHE A 33 4.93 0.51 17.02
N ILE A 34 5.77 0.01 17.93
CA ILE A 34 6.84 -0.94 17.60
C ILE A 34 6.26 -2.23 17.01
N ALA A 35 5.22 -2.79 17.65
CA ALA A 35 4.56 -4.00 17.15
C ALA A 35 3.95 -3.80 15.75
N GLN A 36 3.30 -2.65 15.51
CA GLN A 36 2.77 -2.32 14.18
C GLN A 36 3.88 -2.27 13.12
N VAL A 37 5.00 -1.59 13.40
CA VAL A 37 6.14 -1.53 12.46
C VAL A 37 6.67 -2.93 12.15
N ILE A 38 6.95 -3.73 13.17
CA ILE A 38 7.54 -5.07 13.01
C ILE A 38 6.58 -5.99 12.26
N LEU A 39 5.32 -6.07 12.66
CA LEU A 39 4.35 -6.98 12.07
C LEU A 39 3.98 -6.57 10.63
N LEU A 40 3.83 -5.27 10.35
CA LEU A 40 3.60 -4.80 8.98
C LEU A 40 4.80 -5.01 8.08
N ALA A 41 6.01 -4.76 8.58
CA ALA A 41 7.22 -5.07 7.85
C ALA A 41 7.31 -6.57 7.55
N TRP A 42 6.99 -7.40 8.55
CA TRP A 42 7.01 -8.85 8.39
C TRP A 42 6.05 -9.32 7.29
N ILE A 43 4.80 -8.85 7.34
CA ILE A 43 3.77 -9.21 6.35
C ILE A 43 4.18 -8.72 4.96
N ASN A 44 4.53 -7.44 4.82
CA ASN A 44 4.75 -6.83 3.51
C ASN A 44 6.07 -7.26 2.84
N ILE A 45 7.13 -7.54 3.61
CA ILE A 45 8.44 -7.90 3.05
C ILE A 45 8.56 -9.41 2.82
N PHE A 46 8.04 -10.24 3.72
CA PHE A 46 8.28 -11.68 3.70
C PHE A 46 7.09 -12.53 3.25
N LEU A 47 5.84 -12.12 3.55
CA LEU A 47 4.66 -12.96 3.28
C LEU A 47 3.99 -12.68 1.92
N ILE A 48 3.93 -11.43 1.48
CA ILE A 48 3.26 -11.07 0.23
C ILE A 48 4.18 -11.40 -0.97
N PRO A 49 3.65 -12.08 -2.01
CA PRO A 49 4.37 -12.28 -3.27
C PRO A 49 4.85 -10.94 -3.83
N ARG A 50 6.15 -10.88 -4.14
CA ARG A 50 6.87 -9.62 -4.32
C ARG A 50 7.22 -9.35 -5.78
N TYR A 51 7.11 -8.08 -6.14
CA TYR A 51 7.76 -7.51 -7.31
C TYR A 51 8.93 -6.67 -6.81
N ASP A 52 10.13 -7.01 -7.23
CA ASP A 52 11.34 -6.33 -6.78
C ASP A 52 11.57 -5.09 -7.65
N PHE A 53 11.63 -3.93 -6.99
CA PHE A 53 11.98 -2.67 -7.62
C PHE A 53 13.46 -2.39 -7.37
N SER A 54 14.21 -2.15 -8.45
CA SER A 54 15.62 -1.78 -8.37
C SER A 54 15.80 -0.27 -8.50
N PHE A 55 16.64 0.30 -7.63
CA PHE A 55 17.03 1.70 -7.70
C PHE A 55 18.49 1.87 -7.28
N ASN A 56 19.12 2.93 -7.78
CA ASN A 56 20.50 3.26 -7.42
C ASN A 56 20.49 4.14 -6.16
N LEU A 57 21.16 3.69 -5.10
CA LEU A 57 21.40 4.47 -3.89
C LEU A 57 22.91 4.53 -3.66
N PHE A 58 23.48 5.74 -3.56
CA PHE A 58 24.92 5.95 -3.35
C PHE A 58 25.84 5.21 -4.34
N GLY A 59 25.42 5.09 -5.60
CA GLY A 59 26.18 4.38 -6.65
C GLY A 59 25.99 2.85 -6.64
N ASN A 60 25.27 2.29 -5.67
CA ASN A 60 24.98 0.87 -5.58
C ASN A 60 23.55 0.57 -6.03
N LYS A 61 23.36 -0.50 -6.81
CA LYS A 61 22.04 -1.03 -7.16
C LYS A 61 21.46 -1.77 -5.97
N ILE A 62 20.36 -1.26 -5.42
CA ILE A 62 19.61 -1.90 -4.33
C ILE A 62 18.32 -2.46 -4.90
N TYR A 63 17.95 -3.66 -4.44
CA TYR A 63 16.68 -4.29 -4.74
C TYR A 63 15.82 -4.23 -3.49
N ALA A 64 14.63 -3.64 -3.59
CA ALA A 64 13.65 -3.62 -2.52
C ALA A 64 12.30 -4.13 -3.05
N PRO A 65 11.60 -4.99 -2.31
CA PRO A 65 10.22 -5.32 -2.63
C PRO A 65 9.36 -4.07 -2.63
N VAL A 66 8.53 -3.86 -3.65
CA VAL A 66 7.62 -2.69 -3.69
C VAL A 66 6.72 -2.62 -2.46
N GLN A 67 6.31 -3.77 -1.92
CA GLN A 67 5.49 -3.84 -0.73
C GLN A 67 6.17 -3.26 0.52
N SER A 68 7.51 -3.17 0.57
CA SER A 68 8.23 -2.56 1.70
C SER A 68 7.85 -1.09 1.92
N PHE A 69 7.44 -0.39 0.87
CA PHE A 69 6.98 0.99 0.96
C PHE A 69 5.67 1.14 1.76
N ALA A 70 4.93 0.06 2.00
CA ALA A 70 3.73 0.10 2.83
C ALA A 70 4.02 0.60 4.26
N ILE A 71 5.22 0.39 4.79
CA ILE A 71 5.61 0.83 6.14
C ILE A 71 5.50 2.36 6.27
N PHE A 72 5.77 3.12 5.19
CA PHE A 72 5.67 4.58 5.21
C PHE A 72 4.25 5.09 5.49
N SER A 73 3.21 4.28 5.24
CA SER A 73 1.83 4.67 5.55
C SER A 73 1.59 4.80 7.05
N LEU A 74 2.40 4.16 7.90
CA LEU A 74 2.26 4.22 9.35
C LEU A 74 2.34 5.64 9.89
N VAL A 75 3.14 6.51 9.28
CA VAL A 75 3.24 7.93 9.67
C VAL A 75 1.86 8.59 9.62
N PHE A 76 1.13 8.41 8.51
CA PHE A 76 -0.21 8.98 8.35
C PHE A 76 -1.24 8.32 9.28
N ILE A 77 -1.14 7.00 9.49
CA ILE A 77 -2.03 6.27 10.40
C ILE A 77 -1.84 6.72 11.86
N TRP A 78 -0.61 7.05 12.24
CA TRP A 78 -0.31 7.52 13.59
C TRP A 78 -0.78 8.94 13.84
N LEU A 79 -0.72 9.79 12.83
CA LEU A 79 -1.25 11.16 12.86
C LEU A 79 -2.79 11.21 12.84
N TYR A 80 -3.48 10.10 12.58
CA TYR A 80 -4.93 10.06 12.56
C TYR A 80 -5.53 10.31 13.95
N ASN A 81 -6.40 11.32 14.03
CA ASN A 81 -7.02 11.79 15.27
C ASN A 81 -8.30 11.03 15.68
N GLY A 82 -8.68 9.99 14.94
CA GLY A 82 -9.87 9.20 15.23
C GLY A 82 -11.18 9.79 14.73
N LYS A 83 -11.17 11.02 14.17
CA LYS A 83 -12.35 11.66 13.60
C LYS A 83 -12.42 11.44 12.10
N GLN A 84 -13.63 11.24 11.59
CA GLN A 84 -13.86 11.18 10.15
C GLN A 84 -13.33 12.45 9.47
N GLY A 85 -12.67 12.28 8.32
CA GLY A 85 -12.18 13.39 7.50
C GLY A 85 -13.32 14.19 6.84
N ILE A 86 -12.94 15.14 5.98
CA ILE A 86 -13.89 16.05 5.29
C ILE A 86 -14.89 15.23 4.45
N HIS A 87 -16.17 15.30 4.85
CA HIS A 87 -17.26 14.58 4.19
C HIS A 87 -18.26 15.56 3.58
N ASN A 88 -17.96 16.05 2.37
CA ASN A 88 -18.87 16.90 1.60
C ASN A 88 -19.05 16.36 0.17
N LYS A 89 -20.03 16.89 -0.57
CA LYS A 89 -20.32 16.44 -1.94
C LYS A 89 -19.10 16.61 -2.85
N ILE A 90 -18.33 17.67 -2.65
CA ILE A 90 -17.12 17.97 -3.45
C ILE A 90 -16.05 16.91 -3.24
N THR A 91 -15.68 16.62 -1.98
CA THR A 91 -14.67 15.58 -1.67
C THR A 91 -15.11 14.22 -2.14
N LYS A 92 -16.41 13.89 -2.00
CA LYS A 92 -16.99 12.67 -2.58
C LYS A 92 -16.72 12.60 -4.08
N TYR A 93 -17.18 13.57 -4.87
CA TYR A 93 -17.01 13.53 -6.33
C TYR A 93 -15.54 13.58 -6.76
N MET A 94 -14.69 14.32 -6.04
CA MET A 94 -13.25 14.32 -6.27
C MET A 94 -12.68 12.90 -6.14
N PHE A 95 -12.95 12.20 -5.04
CA PHE A 95 -12.47 10.82 -4.84
C PHE A 95 -13.07 9.83 -5.85
N TYR A 96 -14.35 9.97 -6.21
CA TYR A 96 -14.96 9.12 -7.24
C TYR A 96 -14.34 9.35 -8.62
N SER A 97 -14.03 10.60 -8.98
CA SER A 97 -13.38 10.93 -10.26
C SER A 97 -11.91 10.48 -10.31
N PHE A 98 -11.25 10.34 -9.17
CA PHE A 98 -9.85 9.93 -9.12
C PHE A 98 -9.64 8.55 -9.76
N TYR A 99 -10.61 7.64 -9.62
CA TYR A 99 -10.51 6.29 -10.20
C TYR A 99 -10.38 6.28 -11.74
N PRO A 100 -11.32 6.85 -12.52
CA PRO A 100 -11.13 6.91 -13.97
C PRO A 100 -9.96 7.80 -14.39
N LEU A 101 -9.70 8.90 -13.66
CA LEU A 101 -8.63 9.84 -14.03
C LEU A 101 -7.22 9.25 -13.88
N HIS A 102 -6.92 8.51 -12.81
CA HIS A 102 -5.58 7.93 -12.66
C HIS A 102 -5.33 6.80 -13.68
N LEU A 103 -6.36 6.05 -14.07
CA LEU A 103 -6.25 5.06 -15.16
C LEU A 103 -5.94 5.75 -16.50
N LEU A 104 -6.62 6.85 -16.82
CA LEU A 104 -6.32 7.65 -18.00
C LEU A 104 -4.89 8.19 -17.95
N LEU A 105 -4.43 8.67 -16.79
CA LEU A 105 -3.06 9.15 -16.62
C LEU A 105 -2.03 8.04 -16.89
N ILE A 106 -2.24 6.83 -16.35
CA ILE A 106 -1.37 5.67 -16.60
C ILE A 106 -1.33 5.34 -18.09
N VAL A 107 -2.47 5.35 -18.78
CA VAL A 107 -2.54 5.12 -20.23
C VAL A 107 -1.80 6.20 -21.02
N ILE A 108 -1.95 7.47 -20.65
CA ILE A 108 -1.24 8.59 -21.30
C ILE A 108 0.27 8.44 -21.13
N ILE A 109 0.72 8.15 -19.90
CA ILE A 109 2.14 7.89 -19.61
C ILE A 109 2.64 6.72 -20.45
N TYR A 110 1.89 5.62 -20.50
CA TYR A 110 2.25 4.45 -21.31
C TYR A 110 2.38 4.79 -22.80
N ILE A 111 1.42 5.53 -23.39
CA ILE A 111 1.48 5.95 -24.79
C ILE A 111 2.68 6.87 -25.04
N PHE A 112 2.93 7.82 -24.14
CA PHE A 112 4.08 8.71 -24.20
C PHE A 112 5.38 7.89 -24.23
N PHE A 113 5.64 7.04 -23.25
CA PHE A 113 6.85 6.21 -23.20
C PHE A 113 6.96 5.24 -24.38
N LYS A 114 5.85 4.63 -24.83
CA LYS A 114 5.84 3.75 -26.00
C LYS A 114 6.32 4.48 -27.27
N LYS A 115 5.98 5.75 -27.43
CA LYS A 115 6.44 6.57 -28.57
C LYS A 115 7.96 6.80 -28.55
N TYR A 116 8.59 6.90 -27.38
CA TYR A 116 10.05 7.08 -27.25
C TYR A 116 10.86 5.78 -27.30
N ILE A 117 10.22 4.62 -27.16
CA ILE A 117 10.88 3.31 -27.22
C ILE A 117 10.87 2.71 -28.64
N ILE A 118 9.95 3.17 -29.50
CA ILE A 118 9.76 2.65 -30.88
C ILE A 118 10.44 3.54 -31.95
N TYR A 119 11.08 4.63 -31.56
CA TYR A 119 12.00 5.43 -32.40
C TYR A 119 13.38 5.45 -31.76
#